data_AF-A0AAD4PFJ6-F1
#
_entry.id   AF-A0AAD4PFJ6-F1
#
_cell.length_a   1.000
_cell.length_b   1.000
_cell.length_c   1.000
_cell.angle_alpha   90.00
_cell.angle_beta   90.00
_cell.angle_gamma   90.00
#
_symmetry.space_group_name_H-M   'P 1'
#
loop_
_entity.id
_entity.type
_entity.pdbx_description
1 polymer ?
#
loop_
_entity_poly.entity_id
_entity_poly.type
_entity_poly.pdbx_seq_one_letter_code
_entity_poly.pdbx_strand_id
1 'polypeptide(L)'
;MSFLRSEYYDHPDGEDAFGKIVATNRHAIVAGLAWSTVDVLTLSKPRGYIPTIGRFAYNTGPLMGMATAFTLTTLAATNLRGKDDKLNYLAGGFAAGGVFGAWRHSHVAGLVAGLFLGIAGVLKKMSVEQGWEFFPDPPTRQFGGLNIAQNDYTIMAERPKNWTSEKKE
;
A
#
# COMPACT_ATOMS: atom_id res chain seq x y z
N MET A 1 0.37 -5.54 20.69
CA MET A 1 0.03 -5.47 19.26
C MET A 1 0.43 -6.79 18.61
N SER A 2 -0.49 -7.47 17.91
CA SER A 2 -0.15 -8.69 17.15
C SER A 2 0.58 -8.28 15.88
N PHE A 3 1.84 -8.70 15.70
CA PHE A 3 2.65 -8.43 14.50
C PHE A 3 1.97 -8.83 13.18
N LEU A 4 0.97 -9.71 13.23
CA LEU A 4 0.18 -10.16 12.08
C LEU A 4 -0.89 -9.14 11.62
N ARG A 5 -1.21 -8.14 12.45
CA ARG A 5 -2.27 -7.15 12.20
C ARG A 5 -1.76 -5.70 12.19
N SER A 6 -0.46 -5.46 12.36
CA SER A 6 0.09 -4.10 12.26
C SER A 6 -0.07 -3.57 10.84
N GLU A 7 -0.64 -2.38 10.72
CA GLU A 7 -0.69 -1.65 9.47
C GLU A 7 0.58 -0.81 9.29
N TYR A 8 0.90 -0.51 8.03
CA TYR A 8 2.12 0.24 7.70
C TYR A 8 2.14 1.65 8.32
N TYR A 9 0.98 2.26 8.54
CA TYR A 9 0.83 3.63 9.04
C TYR A 9 0.53 3.72 10.55
N ASP A 10 0.56 2.61 11.29
CA ASP A 10 0.29 2.60 12.73
C ASP A 10 1.37 3.33 13.56
N HIS A 11 2.59 3.44 13.03
CA HIS A 11 3.74 4.06 13.68
C HIS A 11 4.35 5.16 12.81
N PRO A 12 4.92 6.23 13.38
CA PRO A 12 5.54 7.31 12.62
C PRO A 12 6.68 6.78 11.73
N ASP A 13 6.90 7.43 10.59
CA ASP A 13 8.01 7.10 9.69
C ASP A 13 9.33 7.39 10.41
N GLY A 14 10.21 6.37 10.52
CA GLY A 14 11.44 6.42 11.34
C GLY A 14 11.48 5.41 12.49
N GLU A 15 10.32 4.96 12.96
CA GLU A 15 10.18 3.98 14.05
C GLU A 15 9.69 2.62 13.53
N ASP A 16 10.07 1.56 14.26
CA ASP A 16 9.74 0.15 13.98
C ASP A 16 9.93 -0.29 12.52
N ALA A 17 11.20 -0.44 12.13
CA ALA A 17 11.61 -0.97 10.84
C ALA A 17 10.97 -2.33 10.52
N PHE A 18 10.92 -3.22 11.53
CA PHE A 18 10.54 -4.61 11.32
C PHE A 18 9.02 -4.76 11.14
N GLY A 19 8.21 -4.07 11.95
CA GLY A 19 6.75 -4.07 11.78
C GLY A 19 6.33 -3.55 10.41
N LYS A 20 6.94 -2.46 9.94
CA LYS A 20 6.66 -1.90 8.61
C LYS A 20 7.06 -2.84 7.47
N ILE A 21 8.22 -3.47 7.57
CA ILE A 21 8.66 -4.48 6.60
C ILE A 21 7.67 -5.65 6.52
N VAL A 22 7.22 -6.17 7.67
CA VAL A 22 6.26 -7.28 7.73
C VAL A 22 4.91 -6.86 7.11
N ALA A 23 4.42 -5.67 7.46
CA ALA A 23 3.18 -5.12 6.92
C ALA A 23 3.24 -4.96 5.39
N THR A 24 4.30 -4.34 4.86
CA THR A 24 4.44 -4.14 3.41
C THR A 24 4.66 -5.46 2.66
N ASN A 25 5.44 -6.39 3.22
CA ASN A 25 5.63 -7.72 2.63
C ASN A 25 4.36 -8.54 2.58
N ARG A 26 3.45 -8.41 3.55
CA ARG A 26 2.14 -9.05 3.49
C ARG A 26 1.38 -8.65 2.23
N HIS A 27 1.34 -7.36 1.92
CA HIS A 27 0.72 -6.87 0.69
C HIS A 27 1.45 -7.37 -0.56
N ALA A 28 2.79 -7.39 -0.54
CA ALA A 28 3.60 -7.89 -1.65
C ALA A 28 3.39 -9.39 -1.92
N ILE A 29 3.24 -10.20 -0.87
CA ILE A 29 2.93 -11.63 -0.98
C ILE A 29 1.56 -11.82 -1.62
N VAL A 30 0.52 -11.13 -1.12
CA VAL A 30 -0.83 -11.24 -1.69
C VAL A 30 -0.84 -10.85 -3.16
N ALA A 31 -0.21 -9.71 -3.51
CA ALA A 31 -0.09 -9.25 -4.89
C ALA A 31 0.71 -10.23 -5.76
N GLY A 32 1.81 -10.78 -5.23
CA GLY A 32 2.67 -11.72 -5.93
C GLY A 32 2.02 -13.07 -6.18
N LEU A 33 1.27 -13.60 -5.21
CA LEU A 33 0.49 -14.82 -5.39
C LEU A 33 -0.65 -14.62 -6.40
N ALA A 34 -1.34 -13.48 -6.35
CA ALA A 34 -2.37 -13.14 -7.33
C ALA A 34 -1.78 -13.05 -8.75
N TRP A 35 -0.69 -12.32 -8.92
CA TRP A 35 0.02 -12.22 -10.21
C TRP A 35 0.54 -13.57 -10.69
N SER A 36 1.12 -14.37 -9.80
CA SER A 36 1.62 -15.71 -10.12
C SER A 36 0.51 -16.65 -10.56
N THR A 37 -0.67 -16.55 -9.95
CA THR A 37 -1.84 -17.34 -10.35
C THR A 37 -2.24 -17.01 -11.78
N VAL A 38 -2.31 -15.72 -12.14
CA VAL A 38 -2.59 -15.29 -13.50
C VAL A 38 -1.51 -15.80 -14.47
N ASP A 39 -0.23 -15.61 -14.14
CA ASP A 39 0.91 -16.04 -14.97
C ASP A 39 0.92 -17.55 -15.21
N VAL A 40 0.74 -18.36 -14.17
CA VAL A 40 0.72 -19.83 -14.28
C VAL A 40 -0.47 -20.32 -15.10
N LEU A 41 -1.67 -19.76 -14.90
CA LEU A 41 -2.88 -20.21 -15.59
C LEU A 41 -2.93 -19.76 -17.06
N THR A 42 -2.45 -18.55 -17.38
CA THR A 42 -2.66 -17.93 -18.69
C THR A 42 -1.41 -17.93 -19.57
N LEU A 43 -0.25 -17.58 -19.02
CA LEU A 43 0.96 -17.30 -19.80
C LEU A 43 1.93 -18.48 -19.80
N SER A 44 2.48 -18.82 -18.63
CA SER A 44 3.60 -19.73 -18.49
C SER A 44 3.20 -21.20 -18.57
N LYS A 45 1.99 -21.56 -18.12
CA LYS A 45 1.42 -22.93 -18.12
C LYS A 45 2.44 -24.03 -17.79
N PRO A 46 3.20 -23.92 -16.67
CA PRO A 46 4.19 -24.92 -16.29
C PRO A 46 3.52 -26.27 -16.04
N ARG A 47 4.20 -27.36 -16.43
CA ARG A 47 3.71 -28.73 -16.19
C ARG A 47 4.34 -29.30 -14.92
N GLY A 48 3.49 -29.74 -13.99
CA GLY A 48 3.91 -30.35 -12.72
C GLY A 48 4.03 -29.36 -11.54
N TYR A 49 4.12 -29.92 -10.34
CA TYR A 49 4.06 -29.15 -9.09
C TYR A 49 5.33 -28.32 -8.84
N ILE A 50 6.51 -28.90 -9.04
CA ILE A 50 7.79 -28.21 -8.77
C ILE A 50 8.01 -26.98 -9.67
N PRO A 51 7.80 -27.07 -11.00
CA PRO A 51 7.95 -25.90 -11.87
C PRO A 51 6.89 -24.82 -11.58
N THR A 52 5.69 -25.22 -11.14
CA THR A 52 4.65 -24.29 -10.71
C THR A 52 5.11 -23.50 -9.49
N ILE A 53 5.56 -24.17 -8.44
CA ILE A 53 6.07 -23.51 -7.22
C ILE A 53 7.26 -22.61 -7.56
N GLY A 54 8.18 -23.07 -8.41
CA GLY A 54 9.31 -22.26 -8.88
C GLY A 54 8.87 -20.96 -9.56
N ARG A 55 7.76 -21.00 -10.34
CA ARG A 55 7.22 -19.82 -10.99
C ARG A 55 6.57 -18.84 -10.01
N PHE A 56 5.85 -19.36 -9.01
CA PHE A 56 5.33 -18.54 -7.91
C PHE A 56 6.44 -17.84 -7.15
N ALA A 57 7.53 -18.55 -6.85
CA ALA A 57 8.70 -17.96 -6.18
C ALA A 57 9.40 -16.91 -7.06
N TYR A 58 9.55 -17.17 -8.37
CA TYR A 58 10.17 -16.25 -9.31
C TYR A 58 9.43 -14.92 -9.43
N ASN A 59 8.10 -14.93 -9.31
CA ASN A 59 7.28 -13.72 -9.38
C ASN A 59 7.15 -13.03 -8.01
N THR A 60 6.92 -13.80 -6.94
CA THR A 60 6.65 -13.26 -5.60
C THR A 60 7.91 -12.78 -4.90
N GLY A 61 9.04 -13.47 -5.07
CA GLY A 61 10.31 -13.12 -4.43
C GLY A 61 10.78 -11.69 -4.75
N PRO A 62 10.84 -11.29 -6.02
CA PRO A 62 11.18 -9.92 -6.41
C PRO A 62 10.17 -8.88 -5.91
N LEU A 63 8.88 -9.21 -5.85
CA LEU A 63 7.86 -8.31 -5.28
C LEU A 63 8.10 -8.03 -3.80
N MET A 64 8.46 -9.07 -3.04
CA MET A 64 8.88 -8.91 -1.65
C MET A 64 10.18 -8.10 -1.54
N GLY A 65 11.16 -8.36 -2.42
CA GLY A 65 12.40 -7.58 -2.49
C GLY A 65 12.17 -6.10 -2.78
N MET A 66 11.20 -5.77 -3.64
CA MET A 66 10.80 -4.39 -3.91
C MET A 66 10.14 -3.73 -2.69
N ALA A 67 9.25 -4.44 -2.01
CA ALA A 67 8.61 -3.97 -0.79
C ALA A 67 9.64 -3.70 0.33
N THR A 68 10.57 -4.63 0.57
CA THR A 68 11.62 -4.43 1.56
C THR A 68 12.54 -3.28 1.19
N ALA A 69 13.01 -3.21 -0.06
CA ALA A 69 13.85 -2.12 -0.54
C ALA A 69 13.17 -0.75 -0.38
N PHE A 70 11.87 -0.67 -0.66
CA PHE A 70 11.08 0.53 -0.42
C PHE A 70 11.11 0.92 1.06
N THR A 71 10.66 0.03 1.95
CA THR A 71 10.55 0.31 3.39
C THR A 71 11.88 0.64 4.07
N LEU A 72 12.96 -0.05 3.71
CA LEU A 72 14.29 0.20 4.25
C LEU A 72 14.84 1.53 3.77
N THR A 73 14.61 1.86 2.50
CA THR A 73 15.07 3.14 1.94
C THR A 73 14.28 4.31 2.51
N THR A 74 12.96 4.18 2.69
CA THR A 74 12.16 5.22 3.36
C THR A 74 12.63 5.42 4.79
N LEU A 75 12.88 4.35 5.54
CA LEU A 75 13.40 4.42 6.91
C LEU A 75 14.77 5.09 6.96
N ALA A 76 15.71 4.65 6.11
CA ALA A 76 17.05 5.21 6.05
C ALA A 76 17.00 6.70 5.66
N ALA A 77 16.18 7.07 4.68
CA ALA A 77 16.02 8.46 4.27
C ALA A 77 15.43 9.33 5.39
N THR A 78 14.42 8.82 6.11
CA THR A 78 13.82 9.54 7.25
C THR A 78 14.83 9.71 8.40
N ASN A 79 15.58 8.66 8.75
CA ASN A 79 16.59 8.71 9.81
C ASN A 79 17.75 9.64 9.46
N LEU A 80 18.19 9.67 8.20
CA LEU A 80 19.26 10.55 7.75
C LEU A 80 18.84 12.03 7.70
N ARG A 81 17.58 12.30 7.33
CA ARG A 81 17.08 13.67 7.19
C ARG A 81 16.42 14.22 8.44
N GLY A 82 16.02 13.36 9.38
CA GLY A 82 15.22 13.73 10.55
C GLY A 82 13.87 14.34 10.19
N LYS A 83 13.38 14.11 8.96
CA LYS A 83 12.16 14.69 8.41
C LYS A 83 11.39 13.63 7.66
N ASP A 84 10.10 13.56 7.92
CA ASP A 84 9.15 12.72 7.18
C ASP A 84 8.61 13.53 6.00
N ASP A 85 9.24 13.35 4.83
CA ASP A 85 8.91 14.08 3.60
C ASP A 85 8.55 13.12 2.46
N LYS A 86 7.75 13.60 1.51
CA LYS A 86 7.40 12.90 0.25
C LYS A 86 8.62 12.40 -0.53
N LEU A 87 9.75 13.09 -0.40
CA LEU A 87 11.02 12.73 -1.05
C LEU A 87 11.58 11.39 -0.53
N ASN A 88 11.27 10.99 0.71
CA ASN A 88 11.69 9.71 1.26
C ASN A 88 10.97 8.57 0.53
N TYR A 89 9.67 8.75 0.26
CA TYR A 89 8.85 7.81 -0.50
C TYR A 89 9.27 7.76 -1.98
N LEU A 90 9.69 8.89 -2.55
CA LEU A 90 10.27 8.92 -3.90
C LEU A 90 11.56 8.08 -3.96
N ALA A 91 12.47 8.26 -3.00
CA ALA A 91 13.71 7.47 -2.91
C ALA A 91 13.41 5.99 -2.71
N GLY A 92 12.45 5.65 -1.85
CA GLY A 92 11.97 4.28 -1.68
C GLY A 92 11.45 3.66 -2.97
N GLY A 93 10.66 4.41 -3.75
CA GLY A 93 10.14 3.95 -5.03
C GLY A 93 11.23 3.71 -6.07
N PHE A 94 12.27 4.55 -6.09
CA PHE A 94 13.45 4.32 -6.93
C PHE A 94 14.24 3.09 -6.52
N ALA A 95 14.41 2.84 -5.21
CA ALA A 95 15.06 1.63 -4.71
C ALA A 95 14.29 0.36 -5.11
N ALA A 96 12.96 0.38 -5.00
CA ALA A 96 12.10 -0.70 -5.50
C ALA A 96 12.24 -0.89 -7.02
N GLY A 97 12.28 0.20 -7.80
CA GLY A 97 12.54 0.14 -9.24
C GLY A 97 13.90 -0.46 -9.59
N GLY A 98 14.92 -0.23 -8.78
CA GLY A 98 16.24 -0.88 -8.91
C GLY A 98 16.15 -2.40 -8.78
N VAL A 99 15.40 -2.89 -7.78
CA VAL A 99 15.13 -4.33 -7.61
C VAL A 99 14.34 -4.89 -8.80
N PHE A 100 13.34 -4.15 -9.30
CA PHE A 100 12.61 -4.54 -10.51
C PHE A 100 13.51 -4.65 -11.74
N GLY A 101 14.41 -3.67 -11.94
CA GLY A 101 15.37 -3.66 -13.04
C GLY A 101 16.33 -4.84 -12.96
N ALA A 102 16.81 -5.17 -11.75
CA ALA A 102 17.64 -6.35 -11.51
C ALA A 102 16.88 -7.65 -11.84
N TRP A 103 15.61 -7.75 -11.43
CA TRP A 103 14.77 -8.92 -11.74
C TRP A 103 14.52 -9.09 -13.25
N ARG A 104 14.31 -7.99 -13.98
CA ARG A 104 14.09 -8.01 -15.43
C ARG A 104 15.37 -7.95 -16.26
N HIS A 105 16.54 -7.90 -15.62
CA HIS A 105 17.85 -7.73 -16.26
C HIS A 105 17.89 -6.56 -17.26
N SER A 106 17.23 -5.44 -16.93
CA SER A 106 17.12 -4.28 -17.81
C SER A 106 17.20 -2.98 -17.04
N HIS A 107 18.22 -2.17 -17.34
CA HIS A 107 18.43 -0.87 -16.73
C HIS A 107 17.31 0.12 -17.08
N VAL A 108 16.84 0.10 -18.32
CA VAL A 108 15.74 0.98 -18.77
C VAL A 108 14.44 0.62 -18.06
N ALA A 109 14.12 -0.66 -17.95
CA ALA A 109 12.93 -1.11 -17.23
C ALA A 109 12.99 -0.71 -15.74
N GLY A 110 14.17 -0.82 -15.12
CA GLY A 110 14.39 -0.37 -13.75
C GLY A 110 14.21 1.13 -13.56
N LEU A 111 14.72 1.96 -14.47
CA LEU A 111 14.59 3.41 -14.41
C LEU A 111 13.12 3.85 -14.58
N VAL A 112 12.42 3.28 -15.58
CA VAL A 112 11.01 3.58 -15.82
C VAL A 112 10.14 3.11 -14.64
N ALA A 113 10.38 1.90 -14.14
CA ALA A 113 9.69 1.40 -12.95
C ALA A 113 9.99 2.24 -11.72
N GLY A 114 11.24 2.67 -11.52
CA GLY A 114 11.64 3.52 -10.40
C GLY A 114 10.99 4.89 -10.43
N LEU A 115 10.90 5.53 -11.60
CA LEU A 115 10.16 6.77 -11.77
C LEU A 115 8.67 6.57 -11.48
N PHE A 116 8.06 5.54 -12.06
CA PHE A 116 6.65 5.24 -11.86
C PHE A 116 6.32 4.96 -10.39
N LEU A 117 7.08 4.07 -9.74
CA LEU A 117 6.90 3.72 -8.33
C LEU A 117 7.26 4.89 -7.40
N GLY A 118 8.25 5.71 -7.75
CA GLY A 118 8.61 6.92 -7.01
C GLY A 118 7.49 7.94 -7.00
N ILE A 119 6.90 8.23 -8.17
CA ILE A 119 5.73 9.12 -8.29
C ILE A 119 4.54 8.52 -7.54
N ALA A 120 4.27 7.22 -7.69
CA ALA A 120 3.21 6.54 -6.97
C ALA A 120 3.41 6.62 -5.44
N GLY A 121 4.65 6.51 -4.95
CA GLY A 121 4.99 6.67 -3.54
C GLY A 121 4.70 8.08 -3.03
N VAL A 122 5.08 9.12 -3.79
CA VAL A 122 4.76 10.52 -3.47
C VAL A 122 3.25 10.74 -3.41
N LEU A 123 2.53 10.25 -4.42
CA LEU A 123 1.06 10.34 -4.48
C LEU A 123 0.41 9.62 -3.30
N LYS A 124 0.93 8.44 -2.92
CA LYS A 124 0.41 7.71 -1.77
C LYS A 124 0.63 8.48 -0.48
N LYS A 125 1.81 9.07 -0.27
CA LYS A 125 2.08 9.91 0.91
C LYS A 125 1.16 11.13 0.94
N MET A 126 0.95 11.79 -0.20
CA MET A 126 0.01 12.91 -0.33
C MET A 126 -1.44 12.52 0.00
N SER A 127 -1.89 11.37 -0.49
CA SER A 127 -3.22 10.84 -0.21
C SER A 127 -3.44 10.60 1.28
N VAL A 128 -2.42 10.12 2.00
CA VAL A 128 -2.51 9.91 3.46
C VAL A 128 -2.51 11.25 4.20
N GLU A 129 -1.62 12.18 3.86
CA GLU A 129 -1.56 13.51 4.49
C GLU A 129 -2.84 14.34 4.29
N GLN A 130 -3.47 14.20 3.12
CA GLN A 130 -4.68 14.96 2.76
C GLN A 130 -5.98 14.21 3.05
N GLY A 131 -5.91 12.97 3.56
CA GLY A 131 -7.09 12.17 3.88
C GLY A 131 -7.95 11.82 2.67
N TRP A 132 -7.34 11.48 1.53
CA TRP A 132 -8.11 11.09 0.34
C TRP A 132 -8.81 9.76 0.54
N GLU A 133 -10.15 9.77 0.47
CA GLU A 133 -10.98 8.57 0.47
C GLU A 133 -11.29 8.15 -0.96
N PHE A 134 -10.74 7.03 -1.41
CA PHE A 134 -10.96 6.51 -2.77
C PHE A 134 -12.28 5.74 -2.90
N PHE A 135 -12.69 5.07 -1.82
CA PHE A 135 -13.92 4.31 -1.74
C PHE A 135 -14.66 4.79 -0.49
N PRO A 136 -15.46 5.87 -0.60
CA PRO A 136 -16.27 6.31 0.53
C PRO A 136 -17.23 5.17 0.89
N ASP A 137 -17.42 4.96 2.19
CA ASP A 137 -18.39 3.97 2.65
C ASP A 137 -19.77 4.37 2.09
N PRO A 138 -20.45 3.45 1.36
CA PRO A 138 -21.81 3.72 0.98
C PRO A 138 -22.61 3.92 2.27
N PRO A 139 -23.46 4.95 2.36
CA PRO A 139 -24.28 5.14 3.55
C PRO A 139 -25.03 3.83 3.82
N THR A 140 -24.88 3.29 5.02
CA THR A 140 -25.44 2.00 5.46
C THR A 140 -26.96 2.12 5.57
N ARG A 141 -27.64 2.20 4.43
CA ARG A 141 -29.11 2.18 4.37
C ARG A 141 -29.56 0.73 4.53
N GLN A 142 -29.65 0.25 5.77
CA GLN A 142 -30.31 -1.03 6.05
C GLN A 142 -31.80 -0.90 5.70
N PHE A 143 -32.21 -1.46 4.55
CA PHE A 143 -33.62 -1.67 4.24
C PHE A 143 -34.14 -2.87 5.05
N GLY A 144 -35.06 -2.62 5.98
CA GLY A 144 -35.75 -3.67 6.76
C GLY A 144 -35.07 -4.11 8.07
N GLY A 145 -34.05 -3.40 8.56
CA GLY A 145 -33.40 -3.68 9.85
C GLY A 145 -34.13 -3.06 11.04
N LEU A 146 -33.87 -3.51 12.28
CA LEU A 146 -34.46 -2.92 13.50
C LEU A 146 -33.96 -1.50 13.80
N ASN A 147 -32.90 -1.04 13.11
CA ASN A 147 -32.21 0.22 13.39
C ASN A 147 -32.46 1.32 12.34
N ILE A 148 -33.61 1.27 11.65
CA ILE A 148 -34.04 2.20 10.59
C ILE A 148 -34.03 3.67 11.04
N ALA A 149 -34.29 3.94 12.32
CA ALA A 149 -34.31 5.30 12.87
C ALA A 149 -32.93 5.97 12.92
N GLN A 150 -31.84 5.19 12.86
CA GLN A 150 -30.47 5.74 12.84
C GLN A 150 -29.97 6.02 11.42
N ASN A 151 -30.73 5.62 10.39
CA ASN A 151 -30.34 5.87 9.01
C ASN A 151 -30.64 7.33 8.63
N ASP A 152 -29.62 8.08 8.22
CA ASP A 152 -29.81 9.40 7.64
C ASP A 152 -30.27 9.27 6.17
N TYR A 153 -31.50 9.70 5.92
CA TYR A 153 -32.15 9.66 4.60
C TYR A 153 -31.94 10.94 3.79
N THR A 154 -31.21 11.92 4.32
CA THR A 154 -30.93 13.16 3.60
C THR A 154 -30.00 12.87 2.42
N ILE A 155 -30.31 13.45 1.26
CA ILE A 155 -29.54 13.27 0.01
C ILE A 155 -28.18 13.98 0.11
N MET A 156 -28.10 14.96 1.01
CA MET A 156 -26.91 15.72 1.38
C MET A 156 -26.87 15.74 2.91
N ALA A 157 -25.69 15.62 3.54
CA ALA A 157 -25.56 15.89 4.96
C ALA A 157 -26.19 17.26 5.27
N GLU A 158 -27.06 17.36 6.27
CA GLU A 158 -27.59 18.64 6.71
C GLU A 158 -26.41 19.55 7.05
N ARG A 159 -26.22 20.61 6.24
CA ARG A 159 -25.38 21.74 6.64
C ARG A 159 -25.93 22.19 7.99
N PRO A 160 -25.09 22.34 9.04
CA PRO A 160 -25.58 22.65 10.37
C PRO A 160 -26.36 23.96 10.30
N LYS A 161 -27.69 23.86 10.37
CA LYS A 161 -28.55 24.95 10.76
C LYS A 161 -28.30 25.14 12.24
N ASN A 162 -27.24 25.88 12.56
CA ASN A 162 -27.27 27.02 13.47
C ASN A 162 -25.85 27.57 13.69
N TRP A 163 -25.78 28.86 13.45
CA TRP A 163 -24.70 29.81 13.43
C TRP A 163 -24.15 30.15 14.83
N THR A 164 -24.18 29.22 15.80
CA THR A 164 -23.55 29.42 17.12
C THR A 164 -23.42 28.14 17.95
N SER A 165 -22.33 28.13 18.73
CA SER A 165 -21.97 27.36 19.94
C SER A 165 -21.42 25.92 19.80
N GLU A 166 -20.08 25.84 19.99
CA GLU A 166 -19.32 24.91 20.83
C GLU A 166 -19.72 23.42 20.88
N LYS A 167 -18.81 22.55 20.41
CA LYS A 167 -18.71 21.17 20.89
C LYS A 167 -18.21 21.21 22.35
N LYS A 168 -19.07 20.83 23.30
CA LYS A 168 -18.65 20.32 24.61
C LYS A 168 -18.61 18.80 24.56
N GLU A 169 -17.42 18.31 24.88
CA GLU A 169 -16.96 16.95 25.25
C GLU A 169 -17.19 15.80 24.26
#